data_AF-A0A2A2PEQ6-F1
#
_entry.id   AF-A0A2A2PEQ6-F1
#
_cell.length_a   1.000
_cell.length_b   1.000
_cell.length_c   1.000
_cell.angle_alpha   90.00
_cell.angle_beta   90.00
_cell.angle_gamma   90.00
#
_symmetry.space_group_name_H-M   'P 1'
#
loop_
_entity.id
_entity.type
_entity.pdbx_description
1 polymer ?
#
loop_
_entity_poly.entity_id
_entity_poly.type
_entity_poly.pdbx_seq_one_letter_code
_entity_poly.pdbx_strand_id
1 'polypeptide(L)'
;MSIGLFHTRLSISNALPGAPALTLDLLVDTVNKRVSGIASVFQATWPTVNFRTQVWGSFSETKLTANVENHIILTLDGGPSGPLSQIAQTFHLRGILGGDWASGFVDYRYEEKGQWHEVKHVAVHPAPSEQTPPTPHPQPLYAVAVQQAQAGGDLAQLKSVVQQAEQQVAHEGALRSALEHLKAEITRLETR
;
A
#
# COMPACT_ATOMS: atom_id res chain seq x y z
N MET A 1 -14.00 19.85 0.40
CA MET A 1 -14.55 18.55 0.83
C MET A 1 -13.97 18.25 2.20
N SER A 2 -14.76 17.94 3.23
CA SER A 2 -14.22 17.58 4.54
C SER A 2 -14.06 16.08 4.62
N ILE A 3 -12.87 15.60 4.26
CA ILE A 3 -12.44 14.22 4.52
C ILE A 3 -11.57 14.31 5.76
N GLY A 4 -12.11 13.94 6.94
CA GLY A 4 -11.45 14.19 8.22
C GLY A 4 -10.02 13.63 8.29
N LEU A 5 -9.80 12.44 7.73
CA LEU A 5 -8.53 11.76 7.72
C LEU A 5 -8.49 10.79 6.53
N PHE A 6 -7.41 10.78 5.75
CA PHE A 6 -7.21 9.77 4.70
C PHE A 6 -5.75 9.40 4.52
N HIS A 7 -5.52 8.21 3.97
CA HIS A 7 -4.19 7.71 3.64
C HIS A 7 -3.91 7.91 2.15
N THR A 8 -2.70 8.33 1.80
CA THR A 8 -2.20 8.38 0.42
C THR A 8 -0.78 7.84 0.35
N ARG A 9 -0.49 7.09 -0.71
CA ARG A 9 0.86 6.60 -1.00
C ARG A 9 1.35 7.19 -2.30
N LEU A 10 2.49 7.87 -2.24
CA LEU A 10 3.09 8.58 -3.37
C LEU A 10 4.44 7.96 -3.72
N SER A 11 4.72 7.85 -5.01
CA SER A 11 6.00 7.45 -5.57
C SER A 11 6.62 8.64 -6.28
N ILE A 12 7.84 8.99 -5.90
CA ILE A 12 8.60 10.11 -6.42
C ILE A 12 9.88 9.54 -7.03
N SER A 13 9.96 9.57 -8.36
CA SER A 13 11.11 9.07 -9.10
C SER A 13 11.25 9.80 -10.42
N ASN A 14 12.46 9.85 -10.97
CA ASN A 14 12.75 10.45 -12.27
C ASN A 14 12.62 9.45 -13.44
N ALA A 15 11.99 8.29 -13.22
CA ALA A 15 11.83 7.20 -14.18
C ALA A 15 13.14 6.68 -14.84
N LEU A 16 14.31 7.02 -14.31
CA LEU A 16 15.59 6.50 -14.79
C LEU A 16 15.91 5.17 -14.07
N PRO A 17 16.31 4.11 -14.80
CA PRO A 17 16.76 2.87 -14.20
C PRO A 17 17.91 3.10 -13.22
N GLY A 18 17.76 2.65 -11.98
CA GLY A 18 18.78 2.80 -10.94
C GLY A 18 18.87 4.20 -10.31
N ALA A 19 17.96 5.12 -10.61
CA ALA A 19 17.88 6.34 -9.82
C ALA A 19 17.20 6.08 -8.46
N PRO A 20 17.46 6.92 -7.43
CA PRO A 20 16.76 6.84 -6.17
C PRO A 20 15.25 7.08 -6.37
N ALA A 21 14.44 6.21 -5.77
CA ALA A 21 13.00 6.37 -5.68
C ALA A 21 12.60 6.66 -4.23
N LEU A 22 11.81 7.71 -4.04
CA LEU A 22 11.22 8.07 -2.76
C LEU A 22 9.77 7.58 -2.74
N THR A 23 9.41 6.79 -1.73
CA THR A 23 8.03 6.41 -1.42
C THR A 23 7.58 7.15 -0.16
N LEU A 24 6.43 7.80 -0.25
CA LEU A 24 5.77 8.46 0.88
C LEU A 24 4.49 7.71 1.23
N ASP A 25 4.37 7.25 2.47
CA ASP A 25 3.16 6.72 3.07
C ASP A 25 2.61 7.77 4.03
N LEU A 26 1.59 8.52 3.61
CA LEU A 26 1.11 9.70 4.32
C LEU A 26 -0.31 9.50 4.84
N LEU A 27 -0.51 9.90 6.09
CA LEU A 27 -1.79 10.12 6.71
C LEU A 27 -2.04 11.63 6.74
N VAL A 28 -3.09 12.05 6.05
CA VAL A 28 -3.47 13.46 5.87
C VAL A 28 -4.69 13.77 6.72
N ASP A 29 -4.52 14.70 7.65
CA ASP A 29 -5.59 15.27 8.46
C ASP A 29 -6.00 16.62 7.86
N THR A 30 -7.14 16.64 7.16
CA THR A 30 -7.59 17.86 6.47
C THR A 30 -8.22 18.89 7.38
N VAL A 31 -8.63 18.48 8.59
CA VAL A 31 -9.23 19.35 9.61
C VAL A 31 -8.14 20.19 10.27
N ASN A 32 -7.07 19.53 10.70
CA ASN A 32 -5.94 20.18 11.37
C ASN A 32 -4.84 20.66 10.42
N LYS A 33 -4.98 20.40 9.10
CA LYS A 33 -3.98 20.70 8.06
C LYS A 33 -2.60 20.10 8.35
N ARG A 34 -2.60 18.90 8.92
CA ARG A 34 -1.37 18.17 9.29
C ARG A 34 -1.18 16.95 8.42
N VAL A 35 0.07 16.60 8.22
CA VAL A 35 0.48 15.38 7.54
C VAL A 35 1.47 14.65 8.43
N SER A 36 1.35 13.34 8.52
CA SER A 36 2.29 12.46 9.21
C SER A 36 2.44 11.16 8.45
N GLY A 37 3.59 10.51 8.55
CA GLY A 37 3.79 9.30 7.76
C GLY A 37 5.21 8.77 7.81
N ILE A 38 5.56 8.01 6.75
CA ILE A 38 6.90 7.45 6.54
C ILE A 38 7.40 7.90 5.17
N ALA A 39 8.67 8.32 5.12
CA ALA A 39 9.42 8.49 3.88
C ALA A 39 10.47 7.39 3.76
N SER A 40 10.54 6.75 2.59
CA SER A 40 11.53 5.71 2.30
C SER A 40 12.22 6.02 0.97
N VAL A 41 13.55 6.17 0.97
CA VAL A 41 14.34 6.33 -0.25
C VAL A 41 15.10 5.03 -0.51
N PHE A 42 14.96 4.51 -1.73
CA PHE A 42 15.62 3.27 -2.14
C PHE A 42 16.32 3.45 -3.48
N GLN A 43 17.57 2.96 -3.56
CA GLN A 43 18.34 2.85 -4.79
C GLN A 43 19.09 1.52 -4.79
N ALA A 44 18.82 0.68 -5.80
CA ALA A 44 19.43 -0.66 -5.91
C ALA A 44 20.80 -0.66 -6.62
N THR A 45 21.13 0.39 -7.37
CA THR A 45 22.39 0.53 -8.11
C THR A 45 23.40 1.34 -7.29
N TRP A 46 24.69 1.11 -7.53
CA TRP A 46 25.76 1.77 -6.78
C TRP A 46 25.81 3.30 -7.04
N PRO A 47 25.91 4.14 -5.99
CA PRO A 47 25.88 3.80 -4.57
C PRO A 47 24.47 3.40 -4.11
N THR A 48 24.36 2.28 -3.38
CA THR A 48 23.06 1.82 -2.89
C THR A 48 22.57 2.69 -1.75
N VAL A 49 21.26 2.98 -1.75
CA VAL A 49 20.59 3.81 -0.75
C VAL A 49 19.46 3.01 -0.13
N ASN A 50 19.39 3.00 1.20
CA ASN A 50 18.26 2.47 1.95
C ASN A 50 18.00 3.37 3.16
N PHE A 51 17.24 4.44 2.93
CA PHE A 51 16.90 5.43 3.93
C PHE A 51 15.42 5.32 4.27
N ARG A 52 15.09 5.38 5.56
CA ARG A 52 13.71 5.37 6.03
C ARG A 52 13.57 6.23 7.27
N THR A 53 12.55 7.08 7.31
CA THR A 53 12.31 7.96 8.46
C THR A 53 10.84 8.26 8.66
N GLN A 54 10.46 8.62 9.88
CA GLN A 54 9.17 9.21 10.16
C GLN A 54 9.15 10.65 9.65
N VAL A 55 8.04 11.04 9.03
CA VAL A 55 7.83 12.39 8.53
C VAL A 55 6.59 13.01 9.15
N TRP A 56 6.64 14.33 9.31
CA TRP A 56 5.55 15.15 9.79
C TRP A 56 5.60 16.51 9.12
N GLY A 57 4.47 17.18 9.06
CA GLY A 57 4.42 18.53 8.53
C GLY A 57 3.01 19.03 8.33
N SER A 58 2.86 19.87 7.33
CA SER A 58 1.61 20.57 7.05
C SER A 58 1.40 20.71 5.55
N PHE A 59 0.18 21.04 5.20
CA PHE A 59 -0.16 21.39 3.83
C PHE A 59 -1.05 22.62 3.78
N SER A 60 -0.96 23.38 2.69
CA SER A 60 -1.89 24.46 2.39
C SER A 60 -2.47 24.28 0.99
N GLU A 61 -3.71 24.72 0.83
CA GLU A 61 -4.41 24.70 -0.46
C GLU A 61 -4.39 26.12 -1.01
N THR A 62 -3.96 26.28 -2.26
CA THR A 62 -3.93 27.56 -2.96
C THR A 62 -4.73 27.46 -4.25
N LYS A 63 -5.56 28.48 -4.48
CA LYS A 63 -6.20 28.77 -5.75
C LYS A 63 -5.57 30.04 -6.31
N LEU A 64 -4.92 29.96 -7.47
CA LEU A 64 -4.37 31.17 -8.10
C LEU A 64 -5.47 32.10 -8.62
N THR A 65 -6.62 31.56 -9.04
CA THR A 65 -7.80 32.30 -9.51
C THR A 65 -9.04 31.41 -9.44
N ALA A 66 -10.24 31.99 -9.54
CA ALA A 66 -11.51 31.24 -9.48
C ALA A 66 -11.65 30.14 -10.55
N ASN A 67 -10.93 30.26 -11.67
CA ASN A 67 -10.90 29.31 -12.79
C ASN A 67 -9.66 28.41 -12.85
N VAL A 68 -8.74 28.49 -11.89
CA VAL A 68 -7.50 27.70 -11.90
C VAL A 68 -7.59 26.52 -10.94
N GLU A 69 -6.92 25.44 -11.32
CA GLU A 69 -6.81 24.21 -10.54
C GLU A 69 -6.27 24.47 -9.12
N ASN A 70 -6.84 23.73 -8.16
CA ASN A 70 -6.38 23.75 -6.78
C ASN A 70 -4.99 23.12 -6.70
N HIS A 71 -4.04 23.83 -6.10
CA HIS A 71 -2.72 23.30 -5.82
C HIS A 71 -2.55 23.12 -4.33
N ILE A 72 -1.82 22.07 -3.96
CA ILE A 72 -1.50 21.74 -2.57
C ILE A 72 -0.01 21.97 -2.38
N ILE A 73 0.34 22.87 -1.47
CA ILE A 73 1.72 23.05 -1.05
C ILE A 73 1.98 22.13 0.14
N LEU A 74 2.81 21.10 -0.08
CA LEU A 74 3.18 20.12 0.94
C LEU A 74 4.55 20.48 1.52
N THR A 75 4.66 20.52 2.84
CA THR A 75 5.94 20.66 3.54
C THR A 75 6.07 19.57 4.57
N LEU A 76 7.13 18.78 4.48
CA LEU A 76 7.43 17.69 5.40
C LEU A 76 8.86 17.81 5.92
N ASP A 77 9.02 17.56 7.21
CA ASP A 77 10.29 17.31 7.85
C ASP A 77 10.28 15.88 8.38
N GLY A 78 11.45 15.28 8.52
CA GLY A 78 11.56 13.93 9.07
C GLY A 78 12.83 13.72 9.87
N GLY A 79 12.78 12.73 10.75
CA GLY A 79 13.87 12.41 11.66
C GLY A 79 13.51 11.29 12.62
N PRO A 80 14.49 10.79 13.40
CA PRO A 80 14.34 9.57 14.20
C PRO A 80 13.46 9.74 15.45
N SER A 81 12.98 10.93 15.77
CA SER A 81 12.40 11.25 17.09
C SER A 81 11.15 12.12 17.05
N GLY A 82 10.53 12.27 15.88
CA GLY A 82 9.24 12.95 15.75
C GLY A 82 9.29 14.48 15.91
N PRO A 83 8.13 15.15 15.79
CA PRO A 83 8.02 16.61 15.70
C PRO A 83 8.38 17.39 16.97
N LEU A 84 8.34 16.75 18.14
CA LEU A 84 8.55 17.42 19.44
C LEU A 84 9.99 17.33 19.93
N SER A 85 10.85 16.62 19.20
CA SER A 85 12.24 16.39 19.57
C SER A 85 13.15 17.53 19.09
N GLN A 86 14.26 17.71 19.80
CA GLN A 86 15.33 18.64 19.43
C GLN A 86 16.46 17.96 18.61
N ILE A 87 16.34 16.66 18.34
CA ILE A 87 17.31 15.95 17.50
C ILE A 87 17.22 16.49 16.07
N ALA A 88 18.37 16.59 15.41
CA ALA A 88 18.46 17.06 14.04
C ALA A 88 17.54 16.28 13.09
N GLN A 89 16.85 17.02 12.24
CA GLN A 89 16.04 16.47 11.16
C GLN A 89 16.97 15.90 10.08
N THR A 90 16.63 14.72 9.58
CA THR A 90 17.42 13.98 8.58
C THR A 90 16.72 13.94 7.22
N PHE A 91 15.56 14.60 7.10
CA PHE A 91 14.76 14.64 5.88
C PHE A 91 13.99 15.94 5.78
N HIS A 92 13.93 16.50 4.58
CA HIS A 92 13.05 17.62 4.26
C HIS A 92 12.46 17.45 2.87
N LEU A 93 11.20 17.80 2.71
CA LEU A 93 10.50 17.80 1.42
C LEU A 93 9.62 19.03 1.30
N ARG A 94 9.66 19.64 0.12
CA ARG A 94 8.73 20.68 -0.30
C ARG A 94 8.14 20.30 -1.64
N GLY A 95 6.83 20.30 -1.72
CA GLY A 95 6.08 19.81 -2.86
C GLY A 95 4.96 20.72 -3.28
N ILE A 96 4.65 20.68 -4.58
CA ILE A 96 3.41 21.20 -5.14
C ILE A 96 2.68 20.01 -5.76
N LEU A 97 1.52 19.66 -5.20
CA LEU A 97 0.65 18.60 -5.69
C LEU A 97 -0.60 19.19 -6.34
N GLY A 98 -1.19 18.44 -7.27
CA GLY A 98 -2.56 18.68 -7.72
C GLY A 98 -3.55 18.49 -6.57
N GLY A 99 -4.72 19.12 -6.67
CA GLY A 99 -5.77 19.08 -5.64
C GLY A 99 -6.32 17.69 -5.32
N ASP A 100 -5.93 16.67 -6.09
CA ASP A 100 -6.28 15.26 -5.93
C ASP A 100 -5.25 14.46 -5.11
N TRP A 101 -4.16 15.08 -4.67
CA TRP A 101 -3.03 14.42 -3.99
C TRP A 101 -2.35 13.32 -4.81
N ALA A 102 -2.56 13.24 -6.12
CA ALA A 102 -2.09 12.11 -6.92
C ALA A 102 -0.83 12.42 -7.74
N SER A 103 -0.66 13.67 -8.15
CA SER A 103 0.40 14.11 -9.04
C SER A 103 0.98 15.45 -8.63
N GLY A 104 2.18 15.79 -9.14
CA GLY A 104 2.85 17.04 -8.81
C GLY A 104 4.35 16.96 -8.96
N PHE A 105 5.04 17.90 -8.33
CA PHE A 105 6.50 17.98 -8.30
C PHE A 105 7.00 18.27 -6.89
N VAL A 106 8.11 17.65 -6.52
CA VAL A 106 8.75 17.85 -5.22
C VAL A 106 10.24 18.08 -5.34
N ASP A 107 10.74 18.84 -4.39
CA ASP A 107 12.15 18.90 -4.00
C ASP A 107 12.27 18.21 -2.65
N TYR A 108 13.27 17.34 -2.50
CA TYR A 108 13.55 16.73 -1.21
C TYR A 108 15.05 16.56 -0.98
N ARG A 109 15.41 16.48 0.30
CA ARG A 109 16.76 16.15 0.72
C ARG A 109 16.72 15.20 1.90
N TYR A 110 17.69 14.32 1.96
CA TYR A 110 17.84 13.36 3.06
C TYR A 110 19.31 13.23 3.45
N GLU A 111 19.55 12.93 4.71
CA GLU A 111 20.88 12.72 5.25
C GLU A 111 21.16 11.22 5.32
N GLU A 112 22.18 10.77 4.60
CA GLU A 112 22.68 9.40 4.68
C GLU A 112 24.15 9.45 5.09
N LYS A 113 24.50 8.78 6.20
CA LYS A 113 25.89 8.70 6.73
C LYS A 113 26.57 10.06 6.91
N GLY A 114 25.81 11.08 7.32
CA GLY A 114 26.34 12.44 7.52
C GLY A 114 26.52 13.25 6.23
N GLN A 115 25.98 12.79 5.11
CA GLN A 115 25.98 13.51 3.83
C GLN A 115 24.56 13.80 3.38
N TRP A 116 24.30 15.05 3.03
CA TRP A 116 23.02 15.49 2.47
C TRP A 116 22.96 15.18 0.98
N HIS A 117 21.95 14.44 0.58
CA HIS A 117 21.61 14.17 -0.80
C HIS A 117 20.39 15.02 -1.16
N GLU A 118 20.51 15.87 -2.17
CA GLU A 118 19.45 16.76 -2.63
C GLU A 118 18.94 16.30 -3.99
N VAL A 119 17.62 16.19 -4.11
CA VAL A 119 16.94 15.77 -5.34
C VAL A 119 15.87 16.82 -5.65
N LYS A 120 15.96 17.40 -6.84
CA LYS A 120 15.13 18.55 -7.25
C LYS A 120 14.17 18.19 -8.37
N HIS A 121 13.00 18.80 -8.31
CA HIS A 121 11.99 18.84 -9.35
C HIS A 121 11.64 17.46 -9.89
N VAL A 122 11.31 16.53 -8.99
CA VAL A 122 10.95 15.16 -9.35
C VAL A 122 9.44 15.02 -9.39
N ALA A 123 8.95 14.34 -10.42
CA ALA A 123 7.53 14.07 -10.61
C ALA A 123 7.01 13.13 -9.51
N VAL A 124 5.78 13.41 -9.08
CA VAL A 124 5.01 12.58 -8.16
C VAL A 124 4.00 11.77 -8.93
N HIS A 125 3.91 10.49 -8.61
CA HIS A 125 2.92 9.57 -9.13
C HIS A 125 2.23 8.83 -7.98
N PRO A 126 1.00 8.34 -8.16
CA PRO A 126 0.41 7.41 -7.22
C PRO A 126 1.31 6.18 -7.14
N ALA A 127 1.65 5.76 -5.91
CA ALA A 127 2.36 4.50 -5.77
C ALA A 127 1.42 3.36 -6.21
N PRO A 128 1.96 2.29 -6.84
CA PRO A 128 1.17 1.10 -7.12
C PRO A 128 0.50 0.63 -5.83
N SER A 129 -0.82 0.41 -5.87
CA SER A 129 -1.50 -0.28 -4.79
C SER A 129 -0.80 -1.63 -4.59
N GLU A 130 -0.33 -1.91 -3.39
CA GLU A 130 0.00 -3.28 -3.01
C GLU A 130 -1.31 -4.06 -3.16
N GLN A 131 -1.49 -4.72 -4.30
CA GLN A 131 -2.50 -5.75 -4.44
C GLN A 131 -2.06 -6.82 -3.47
N THR A 132 -2.62 -6.78 -2.26
CA THR A 132 -2.50 -7.90 -1.34
C THR A 132 -3.03 -9.10 -2.13
N PRO A 133 -2.21 -10.13 -2.40
CA PRO A 133 -2.73 -11.31 -3.06
C PRO A 133 -3.95 -11.75 -2.25
N PRO A 134 -5.09 -12.03 -2.89
CA PRO A 134 -6.31 -12.37 -2.18
C PRO A 134 -5.99 -13.51 -1.23
N THR A 135 -6.05 -13.23 0.08
CA THR A 135 -5.90 -14.26 1.10
C THR A 135 -6.95 -15.34 0.78
N PRO A 136 -6.55 -16.60 0.58
CA PRO A 136 -7.52 -17.67 0.35
C PRO A 136 -8.46 -17.72 1.56
N HIS A 137 -9.72 -17.31 1.38
CA HIS A 137 -10.72 -17.55 2.42
C HIS A 137 -10.87 -19.07 2.55
N PRO A 138 -10.92 -19.62 3.78
CA PRO A 138 -11.18 -21.04 3.96
C PRO A 138 -12.54 -21.36 3.32
N GLN A 139 -12.54 -22.14 2.25
CA GLN A 139 -13.76 -22.57 1.59
C GLN A 139 -14.44 -23.62 2.50
N PRO A 140 -15.65 -23.36 3.01
CA PRO A 140 -16.37 -24.34 3.81
C PRO A 140 -16.69 -25.56 2.95
N LEU A 141 -16.74 -26.74 3.59
CA LEU A 141 -17.22 -27.96 2.96
C LEU A 141 -18.67 -27.76 2.46
N TYR A 142 -18.97 -28.33 1.29
CA TYR A 142 -20.20 -28.12 0.51
C TYR A 142 -21.49 -28.11 1.34
N ALA A 143 -21.62 -29.01 2.32
CA ALA A 143 -22.83 -29.17 3.12
C ALA A 143 -23.26 -27.86 3.83
N VAL A 144 -22.31 -27.08 4.34
CA VAL A 144 -22.61 -25.83 5.08
C VAL A 144 -23.00 -24.71 4.11
N ALA A 145 -22.32 -24.61 2.96
CA ALA A 145 -22.60 -23.60 1.94
C ALA A 145 -23.99 -23.78 1.31
N VAL A 146 -24.42 -25.02 1.05
CA VAL A 146 -25.78 -25.33 0.55
C VAL A 146 -26.84 -24.95 1.56
N GLN A 147 -26.66 -25.34 2.83
CA GLN A 147 -27.62 -25.07 3.88
C GLN A 147 -27.80 -23.56 4.11
N GLN A 148 -26.72 -22.78 4.04
CA GLN A 148 -26.77 -21.33 4.15
C GLN A 148 -27.43 -20.66 2.95
N ALA A 149 -27.11 -21.09 1.72
CA ALA A 149 -27.71 -20.52 0.51
C ALA A 149 -29.21 -20.82 0.41
N GLN A 150 -29.65 -22.01 0.86
CA GLN A 150 -31.07 -22.36 0.94
C GLN A 150 -31.83 -21.53 1.98
N ALA A 151 -31.19 -21.22 3.12
CA ALA A 151 -31.80 -20.37 4.15
C ALA A 151 -31.87 -18.89 3.73
N GLY A 152 -30.92 -18.41 2.93
CA GLY A 152 -30.82 -17.01 2.50
C GLY A 152 -31.72 -16.62 1.31
N GLY A 153 -32.12 -17.58 0.47
CA GLY A 153 -33.06 -17.35 -0.62
C GLY A 153 -32.58 -16.47 -1.79
N ASP A 154 -31.30 -16.07 -1.81
CA ASP A 154 -30.71 -15.26 -2.88
C ASP A 154 -30.32 -16.12 -4.11
N LEU A 155 -30.93 -15.83 -5.26
CA LEU A 155 -30.71 -16.53 -6.52
C LEU A 155 -29.26 -16.43 -7.02
N ALA A 156 -28.57 -15.31 -6.78
CA ALA A 156 -27.18 -15.13 -7.20
C ALA A 156 -26.25 -16.02 -6.37
N GLN A 157 -26.49 -16.09 -5.06
CA GLN A 157 -25.75 -16.98 -4.17
C GLN A 157 -25.99 -18.44 -4.51
N LEU A 158 -27.24 -18.85 -4.75
CA LEU A 158 -27.59 -20.21 -5.15
C LEU A 158 -26.85 -20.66 -6.42
N LYS A 159 -26.80 -19.82 -7.46
CA LYS A 159 -26.06 -20.11 -8.70
C LYS A 159 -24.56 -20.26 -8.46
N SER A 160 -23.99 -19.40 -7.61
CA SER A 160 -22.57 -19.47 -7.28
C SER A 160 -22.21 -20.77 -6.54
N VAL A 161 -23.05 -21.20 -5.61
CA VAL A 161 -22.88 -22.45 -4.87
C VAL A 161 -23.02 -23.66 -5.78
N VAL A 162 -23.95 -23.66 -6.74
CA VAL A 162 -24.06 -24.74 -7.75
C VAL A 162 -22.80 -24.84 -8.62
N GLN A 163 -22.29 -23.71 -9.12
CA GLN A 163 -21.08 -23.71 -9.95
C GLN A 163 -19.86 -24.22 -9.17
N GLN A 164 -19.74 -23.85 -7.88
CA GLN A 164 -18.71 -24.36 -7.00
C GLN A 164 -18.86 -25.86 -6.74
N ALA A 165 -20.10 -26.35 -6.59
CA ALA A 165 -20.40 -27.77 -6.42
C ALA A 165 -19.99 -28.60 -7.64
N GLU A 166 -20.34 -28.13 -8.83
CA GLU A 166 -19.97 -28.77 -10.11
C GLU A 166 -18.45 -28.85 -10.27
N GLN A 167 -17.74 -27.77 -9.90
CA GLN A 167 -16.28 -27.78 -9.87
C GLN A 167 -15.74 -28.81 -8.88
N GLN A 168 -16.29 -28.91 -7.66
CA GLN A 168 -15.82 -29.91 -6.68
C GLN A 168 -16.08 -31.35 -7.13
N VAL A 169 -17.25 -31.63 -7.71
CA VAL A 169 -17.58 -32.95 -8.28
C VAL A 169 -16.65 -33.29 -9.43
N ALA A 170 -16.30 -32.32 -10.28
CA ALA A 170 -15.32 -32.53 -11.35
C ALA A 170 -13.92 -32.93 -10.83
N HIS A 171 -13.57 -32.54 -9.59
CA HIS A 171 -12.29 -32.88 -8.96
C HIS A 171 -12.38 -34.11 -8.02
N GLU A 172 -13.53 -34.80 -7.95
CA GLU A 172 -13.75 -35.95 -7.06
C GLU A 172 -12.70 -37.06 -7.23
N GLY A 173 -12.33 -37.37 -8.49
CA GLY A 173 -11.34 -38.40 -8.80
C GLY A 173 -9.94 -38.06 -8.28
N ALA A 174 -9.52 -36.80 -8.43
CA ALA A 174 -8.24 -36.32 -7.90
C ALA A 174 -8.23 -36.32 -6.37
N LEU A 175 -9.36 -35.96 -5.75
CA LEU A 175 -9.52 -35.97 -4.30
C LEU A 175 -9.44 -37.39 -3.72
N ARG A 176 -10.07 -38.37 -4.37
CA ARG A 176 -9.96 -39.79 -3.96
C ARG A 176 -8.53 -40.31 -4.04
N SER A 177 -7.82 -40.00 -5.12
CA SER A 177 -6.41 -40.39 -5.28
C SER A 177 -5.52 -39.80 -4.18
N ALA A 178 -5.67 -38.50 -3.90
CA ALA A 178 -4.94 -37.83 -2.83
C ALA A 178 -5.25 -38.41 -1.45
N LEU A 179 -6.51 -38.80 -1.20
CA LEU A 179 -6.95 -39.39 0.06
C LEU A 179 -6.38 -40.79 0.28
N GLU A 180 -6.33 -41.62 -0.77
CA GLU A 180 -5.68 -42.94 -0.71
C GLU A 180 -4.16 -42.80 -0.47
N HIS A 181 -3.51 -41.82 -1.11
CA HIS A 181 -2.10 -41.54 -0.86
C HIS A 181 -1.87 -41.06 0.59
N LEU A 182 -2.74 -40.21 1.12
CA LEU A 182 -2.66 -39.76 2.51
C LEU A 182 -2.85 -40.92 3.49
N LYS A 183 -3.81 -41.81 3.25
CA LYS A 183 -4.02 -43.02 4.06
C LYS A 183 -2.81 -43.94 4.04
N ALA A 184 -2.20 -44.14 2.88
CA ALA A 184 -1.00 -44.97 2.76
C ALA A 184 0.17 -44.38 3.57
N GLU A 185 0.35 -43.06 3.55
CA GLU A 185 1.38 -42.39 4.34
C GLU A 185 1.09 -42.46 5.85
N ILE A 186 -0.18 -42.34 6.26
CA ILE A 186 -0.59 -42.54 7.67
C ILE A 186 -0.22 -43.95 8.13
N THR A 187 -0.60 -44.99 7.38
CA THR A 187 -0.26 -46.38 7.72
C THR A 187 1.25 -46.61 7.80
N ARG A 188 2.05 -45.98 6.93
CA ARG A 188 3.53 -46.03 6.96
C ARG A 188 4.10 -45.40 8.23
N LEU A 189 3.51 -44.30 8.68
CA LEU A 189 3.94 -43.60 9.90
C LEU A 189 3.49 -44.31 11.17
N GLU A 190 2.34 -44.99 11.17
CA GLU A 190 1.81 -45.74 12.32
C GLU A 190 2.49 -47.10 12.53
N THR A 191 3.09 -47.68 11.48
CA THR A 191 3.83 -48.96 11.56
C THR A 191 5.31 -48.80 11.92
N ARG A 192 5.76 -47.58 12.23
CA ARG A 192 7.12 -47.24 12.64
C ARG A 192 7.21 -47.01 14.15
#